data_AF-A0A0P0S7K3-F1
#
_entry.id   AF-A0A0P0S7K3-F1
#
_cell.length_a   1.000
_cell.length_b   1.000
_cell.length_c   1.000
_cell.angle_alpha   90.00
_cell.angle_beta   90.00
_cell.angle_gamma   90.00
#
_symmetry.space_group_name_H-M   'P 1'
#
loop_
_entity.id
_entity.type
_entity.pdbx_description
1 polymer ?
#
loop_
_entity_poly.entity_id
_entity_poly.type
_entity_poly.pdbx_seq_one_letter_code
_entity_poly.pdbx_strand_id
1 'polypeptide(L)' 'MSGAGSGERRGGVRVAWWPHPKRVLHPGGLLAVDNALSHAAEVAPLAGRLDAEPGMHTVTVPVGTGVLLAFRS' A
#
# COMPACT_ATOMS: atom_id res chain seq x y z
N MET A 1 28.39 -15.08 -24.95
CA MET A 1 27.33 -14.10 -25.19
C MET A 1 26.78 -13.66 -23.85
N SER A 2 27.03 -12.40 -23.51
CA SER A 2 26.59 -11.76 -22.27
C SER A 2 25.09 -11.48 -22.34
N GLY A 3 24.40 -11.64 -21.22
CA GLY A 3 22.99 -11.30 -21.04
C GLY A 3 22.74 -11.00 -19.58
N ALA A 4 23.39 -9.97 -19.05
CA ALA A 4 23.06 -9.38 -17.77
C ALA A 4 21.82 -8.48 -17.93
N GLY A 5 20.86 -8.62 -17.02
CA GLY A 5 20.01 -7.51 -16.57
C GLY A 5 18.54 -7.53 -17.00
N SER A 6 17.68 -8.07 -16.15
CA SER A 6 16.64 -7.24 -15.53
C SER A 6 16.30 -7.80 -14.15
N GLY A 7 16.87 -7.17 -13.12
CA GLY A 7 16.45 -7.40 -11.76
C GLY A 7 15.03 -6.89 -11.59
N GLU A 8 14.06 -7.80 -11.66
CA GLU A 8 12.71 -7.58 -11.16
C GLU A 8 12.84 -7.30 -9.65
N ARG A 9 12.95 -6.02 -9.27
CA ARG A 9 12.82 -5.64 -7.88
C ARG A 9 11.37 -5.93 -7.50
N ARG A 10 11.15 -7.06 -6.82
CA ARG A 10 9.87 -7.45 -6.20
C ARG A 10 9.49 -6.42 -5.14
N GLY A 11 9.02 -5.26 -5.57
CA GLY A 11 8.65 -4.10 -4.75
C GLY A 11 7.17 -4.07 -4.43
N GLY A 12 6.57 -5.22 -4.13
CA GLY A 12 5.17 -5.31 -3.74
C GLY A 12 4.97 -4.95 -2.26
N VAL A 13 3.86 -4.29 -1.93
CA VAL A 13 3.49 -4.06 -0.54
C VAL A 13 3.12 -5.40 0.10
N ARG A 14 3.93 -5.87 1.05
CA ARG A 14 3.65 -7.13 1.75
C ARG A 14 2.79 -6.84 2.96
N VAL A 15 1.69 -7.57 3.18
CA VAL A 15 0.88 -7.44 4.40
C VAL A 15 1.71 -7.60 5.68
N ALA A 16 2.78 -8.40 5.65
CA ALA A 16 3.71 -8.56 6.77
C ALA A 16 4.41 -7.25 7.20
N TRP A 17 4.46 -6.25 6.32
CA TRP A 17 4.90 -4.91 6.66
C TRP A 17 3.94 -4.23 7.65
N TRP A 18 2.63 -4.44 7.54
CA TRP A 18 1.68 -4.05 8.58
C TRP A 18 1.78 -4.99 9.81
N PRO A 19 1.77 -4.50 11.07
CA PRO A 19 1.41 -3.15 11.52
C PRO A 19 2.60 -2.22 11.80
N HIS A 20 3.80 -2.47 11.24
CA HIS A 20 5.00 -1.71 11.59
C HIS A 20 4.86 -0.19 11.38
N PRO A 21 4.29 0.30 10.25
CA PRO A 21 4.06 1.72 10.01
C PRO A 21 3.02 2.35 10.93
N LYS A 22 2.03 1.58 11.38
CA LYS A 22 0.97 2.06 12.28
C LYS A 22 1.56 2.65 13.56
N ARG A 23 2.69 2.12 14.02
CA ARG A 23 3.36 2.58 15.24
C ARG A 23 3.91 4.01 15.12
N VAL A 24 4.22 4.46 13.92
CA VAL A 24 4.75 5.81 13.65
C VAL A 24 3.74 6.73 12.98
N LEU A 25 2.61 6.20 12.50
CA LEU A 25 1.53 6.99 11.93
C LEU A 25 0.72 7.67 13.04
N HIS A 26 0.91 8.96 13.26
CA HIS A 26 0.17 9.74 14.26
C HIS A 26 -1.35 9.77 13.95
N PRO A 27 -2.25 9.91 14.95
CA PRO A 27 -3.66 10.25 14.71
C PRO A 27 -3.83 11.50 13.82
N GLY A 28 -4.61 11.44 12.76
CA GLY A 28 -4.64 12.45 11.71
C GLY A 28 -3.59 12.25 10.60
N GLY A 29 -2.74 11.22 10.70
CA GLY A 29 -1.73 10.87 9.70
C GLY A 29 -2.32 10.10 8.51
N LEU A 30 -1.61 10.19 7.38
CA LEU A 30 -2.00 9.56 6.13
C LEU A 30 -0.95 8.54 5.67
N LEU A 31 -1.39 7.32 5.37
CA LEU A 31 -0.64 6.34 4.61
C LEU A 31 -1.08 6.41 3.14
N ALA A 32 -0.12 6.52 2.22
CA ALA A 32 -0.37 6.45 0.79
C ALA A 32 0.38 5.25 0.19
N VAL A 33 -0.33 4.45 -0.62
CA VAL A 33 0.23 3.34 -1.39
C VAL A 33 0.05 3.69 -2.87
N ASP A 34 1.16 3.87 -3.57
CA ASP A 34 1.15 4.13 -5.01
C ASP A 34 0.83 2.86 -5.80
N ASN A 35 0.59 3.02 -7.11
CA ASN A 35 0.36 1.93 -8.05
C ASN A 35 -0.80 0.99 -7.70
N ALA A 36 -1.74 1.45 -6.86
CA ALA A 36 -2.76 0.62 -6.24
C ALA A 36 -3.74 -0.03 -7.23
N LEU A 37 -3.99 0.61 -8.38
CA LEU A 37 -4.83 0.01 -9.42
C LEU A 37 -4.02 -0.89 -10.37
N SER A 38 -2.81 -0.47 -10.74
CA SER A 38 -1.93 -1.30 -11.59
C SER A 38 -1.44 -2.59 -10.92
N HIS A 39 -1.35 -2.61 -9.59
CA HIS A 39 -0.92 -3.77 -8.78
C HIS A 39 -2.00 -4.18 -7.76
N ALA A 40 -3.27 -4.16 -8.19
CA ALA A 40 -4.42 -4.37 -7.31
C ALA A 40 -4.36 -5.70 -6.52
N ALA A 41 -3.88 -6.78 -7.13
CA ALA A 41 -3.76 -8.08 -6.46
C ALA A 41 -2.74 -8.08 -5.30
N GLU A 42 -1.67 -7.29 -5.41
CA GLU A 42 -0.67 -7.15 -4.35
C GLU A 42 -1.15 -6.23 -3.23
N VAL A 43 -1.95 -5.22 -3.57
CA VAL A 43 -2.50 -4.24 -2.62
C VAL A 43 -3.73 -4.76 -1.87
N ALA A 44 -4.55 -5.62 -2.49
CA ALA A 44 -5.81 -6.09 -1.93
C ALA A 44 -5.69 -6.67 -0.51
N PRO A 45 -4.67 -7.50 -0.18
CA PRO A 45 -4.50 -7.99 1.19
C PRO A 45 -4.20 -6.89 2.23
N LEU A 46 -3.49 -5.82 1.84
CA LEU A 46 -3.26 -4.67 2.72
C LEU A 46 -4.53 -3.83 2.85
N ALA A 47 -5.22 -3.56 1.73
CA ALA A 47 -6.48 -2.81 1.72
C ALA A 47 -7.51 -3.44 2.66
N GLY A 48 -7.76 -4.74 2.53
CA GLY A 48 -8.69 -5.45 3.41
C GLY A 48 -8.28 -5.42 4.89
N ARG A 49 -6.98 -5.33 5.19
CA ARG A 49 -6.51 -5.19 6.58
C ARG A 49 -6.69 -3.78 7.13
N LEU A 50 -6.55 -2.76 6.28
CA LEU A 50 -6.82 -1.36 6.64
C LEU A 50 -8.33 -1.12 6.79
N ASP A 51 -9.16 -1.71 5.93
CA ASP A 51 -10.63 -1.62 6.01
C ASP A 51 -11.18 -2.26 7.30
N ALA A 52 -10.53 -3.31 7.80
CA ALA A 52 -10.91 -3.98 9.03
C ALA A 52 -10.35 -3.32 10.31
N GLU A 53 -9.47 -2.31 10.19
CA GLU A 53 -8.78 -1.71 11.33
C GLU A 53 -9.58 -0.53 11.91
N PRO A 54 -9.98 -0.57 13.20
CA PRO A 54 -10.67 0.55 13.83
C PRO A 54 -9.86 1.85 13.78
N GLY A 55 -10.52 2.92 13.35
CA GLY A 55 -9.92 4.24 13.22
C GLY A 55 -9.10 4.43 11.94
N MET A 56 -9.13 3.48 11.00
CA MET A 56 -8.62 3.68 9.65
C MET A 56 -9.77 3.95 8.68
N HIS A 57 -9.56 4.89 7.76
CA HIS A 57 -10.51 5.29 6.73
C HIS A 57 -9.81 5.26 5.39
N THR A 58 -10.31 4.47 4.44
CA THR A 58 -9.64 4.21 3.17
C THR A 58 -10.37 4.84 2.00
N VAL A 59 -9.61 5.27 0.99
CA VAL A 59 -10.14 5.65 -0.32
C VAL A 59 -9.10 5.32 -1.39
N THR A 60 -9.54 4.75 -2.51
CA THR A 60 -8.69 4.60 -3.69
C THR A 60 -9.04 5.70 -4.70
N VAL A 61 -8.05 6.52 -5.04
CA VAL A 61 -8.21 7.60 -6.03
C VAL A 61 -7.61 7.17 -7.37
N PRO A 62 -8.32 7.31 -8.50
CA PRO A 62 -7.83 6.90 -9.81
C PRO A 62 -6.94 7.97 -10.46
N VAL A 63 -5.93 8.42 -9.72
CA VAL A 63 -4.90 9.35 -10.22
C VAL A 63 -3.66 8.54 -10.62
N GLY A 64 -3.15 8.76 -11.83
CA GLY A 64 -2.03 7.98 -12.36
C GLY A 64 -2.37 6.49 -12.46
N THR A 65 -1.50 5.62 -11.93
CA THR A 65 -1.71 4.16 -11.82
C THR A 65 -2.54 3.75 -10.59
N GLY A 66 -3.17 4.72 -9.93
CA GLY A 66 -4.00 4.55 -8.74
C GLY A 66 -3.23 4.76 -7.44
N VAL A 67 -3.87 5.40 -6.46
CA VAL A 67 -3.32 5.58 -5.10
C VAL A 67 -4.37 5.15 -4.07
N LEU A 68 -4.00 4.23 -3.19
CA LEU A 68 -4.77 3.93 -1.99
C LEU A 68 -4.31 4.86 -0.87
N LEU A 69 -5.26 5.63 -0.32
CA LEU A 69 -5.06 6.49 0.83
C LEU A 69 -5.73 5.85 2.05
N ALA A 70 -5.04 5.82 3.18
CA ALA A 70 -5.56 5.37 4.45
C ALA A 70 -5.28 6.42 5.54
N PHE A 71 -6.34 7.07 6.00
CA PHE A 71 -6.31 8.09 7.04
C PHE A 71 -6.55 7.44 8.41
N ARG A 72 -5.74 7.80 9.40
CA ARG A 72 -5.93 7.39 10.79
C ARG A 72 -6.70 8.48 11.53
N SER A 73 -7.87 8.22 12.08
CA SER A 73 -8.56 9.12 13.01
C SER A 73 -8.02 9.03 14.43
#